data_AF-A0A1F4FKD8-F1
#
_entry.id   AF-A0A1F4FKD8-F1
#
_cell.length_a   1.000
_cell.length_b   1.000
_cell.length_c   1.000
_cell.angle_alpha   90.00
_cell.angle_beta   90.00
_cell.angle_gamma   90.00
#
_symmetry.space_group_name_H-M   'P 1'
#
loop_
_entity.id
_entity.type
_entity.pdbx_description
1 polymer ?
#
loop_
_entity_poly.entity_id
_entity_poly.type
_entity_poly.pdbx_seq_one_letter_code
_entity_poly.pdbx_strand_id
1 'polypeptide(L)'
;MTGRSRLAIDANRRLRHAVEIRHASFVSDDFISLLKKHGIGLVVADTAGKWPKMFEVTADFVYVRLHGDKVIYTSGYTRRALDEWAERIREWHRRADVYVYFDNDVKVRAPYDAQTLMRKLGLCWPADADKPRLPRWNFRRPARGASRAPSRTRTGGIPARR
;
A
#
# COMPACT_ATOMS: atom_id res chain seq x y z
N MET A 1 -1.24 27.38 -7.71
CA MET A 1 -1.34 25.97 -7.26
C MET A 1 -0.65 25.82 -5.90
N THR A 2 -1.42 25.95 -4.82
CA THR A 2 -1.00 25.75 -3.41
C THR A 2 -1.49 24.38 -2.98
N GLY A 3 -0.59 23.39 -2.90
CA GLY A 3 -0.99 22.01 -2.56
C GLY A 3 0.02 20.90 -2.83
N ARG A 4 1.22 21.19 -3.34
CA ARG A 4 2.28 20.18 -3.45
C ARG A 4 3.05 20.11 -2.13
N SER A 5 2.79 19.09 -1.34
CA SER A 5 3.64 18.69 -0.23
C SER A 5 4.86 17.97 -0.80
N ARG A 6 6.00 18.66 -0.89
CA ARG A 6 7.29 18.00 -1.12
C ARG A 6 7.84 17.61 0.24
N LEU A 7 7.87 16.32 0.54
CA LEU A 7 8.63 15.84 1.69
C LEU A 7 10.11 16.09 1.39
N ALA A 8 10.82 16.69 2.35
CA ALA A 8 12.28 16.82 2.25
C ALA A 8 12.87 15.40 2.18
N ILE A 9 13.74 15.16 1.19
CA ILE A 9 14.49 13.90 1.11
C ILE A 9 15.71 14.01 2.04
N ASP A 10 16.05 12.91 2.68
CA ASP A 10 17.23 12.81 3.55
C ASP A 10 18.53 12.73 2.74
N ALA A 11 18.48 12.07 1.58
CA ALA A 11 19.59 11.94 0.65
C ALA A 11 19.11 11.67 -0.79
N ASN A 12 19.98 11.91 -1.77
CA ASN A 12 19.76 11.42 -3.13
C ASN A 12 20.01 9.91 -3.19
N ARG A 13 19.05 9.15 -3.70
CA ARG A 13 19.10 7.69 -3.78
C ARG A 13 18.75 7.26 -5.20
N ARG A 14 19.40 6.20 -5.68
CA ARG A 14 19.02 5.57 -6.95
C ARG A 14 17.58 5.07 -6.86
N LEU A 15 16.74 5.48 -7.81
CA LEU A 15 15.36 5.00 -7.90
C LEU A 15 15.31 3.67 -8.64
N ARG A 16 14.50 2.75 -8.13
CA ARG A 16 14.11 1.51 -8.82
C ARG A 16 12.67 1.68 -9.30
N HIS A 17 12.41 1.30 -10.53
CA HIS A 17 11.10 1.47 -11.17
C HIS A 17 10.41 0.13 -11.31
N ALA A 18 9.10 0.10 -11.03
CA ALA A 18 8.27 -1.07 -11.29
C ALA A 18 7.03 -0.65 -12.09
N VAL A 19 6.60 -1.51 -13.02
CA VAL A 19 5.45 -1.26 -13.90
C VAL A 19 4.41 -2.34 -13.71
N GLU A 20 3.19 -1.92 -13.39
CA GLU A 20 2.03 -2.80 -13.32
C GLU A 20 1.18 -2.67 -14.58
N ILE A 21 0.90 -3.80 -15.22
CA ILE A 21 0.11 -3.82 -16.44
C ILE A 21 -1.37 -4.06 -16.14
N ARG A 22 -2.22 -3.46 -16.97
CA ARG A 22 -3.68 -3.50 -16.87
C ARG A 22 -4.32 -3.78 -18.23
N HIS A 23 -3.57 -4.33 -19.17
CA HIS A 23 -4.05 -4.60 -20.53
C HIS A 23 -3.27 -5.73 -21.19
N ALA A 24 -3.95 -6.55 -21.99
CA ALA A 24 -3.38 -7.74 -22.62
C ALA A 24 -2.29 -7.44 -23.67
N SER A 25 -2.28 -6.23 -24.23
CA SER A 25 -1.25 -5.79 -25.19
C SER A 25 0.17 -5.80 -24.64
N PHE A 26 0.34 -5.85 -23.31
CA PHE A 26 1.64 -5.95 -22.66
C PHE A 26 2.11 -7.40 -22.44
N VAL A 27 1.29 -8.40 -22.78
CA VAL A 27 1.69 -9.81 -22.72
C VAL A 27 2.46 -10.13 -23.99
N SER A 28 3.71 -9.69 -24.05
CA SER A 28 4.61 -9.91 -25.18
C SER A 28 6.07 -9.99 -24.76
N ASP A 29 6.86 -10.75 -25.52
CA ASP A 29 8.29 -10.92 -25.27
C ASP A 29 9.06 -9.61 -25.44
N ASP A 30 8.63 -8.74 -26.35
CA ASP A 30 9.22 -7.41 -26.57
C ASP A 30 9.09 -6.54 -25.32
N PHE A 31 7.93 -6.57 -24.66
CA PHE A 31 7.71 -5.83 -23.43
C PHE A 31 8.61 -6.35 -22.30
N ILE A 32 8.68 -7.68 -22.13
CA ILE A 32 9.56 -8.30 -21.13
C ILE A 32 11.03 -7.97 -21.39
N SER A 33 11.45 -8.01 -22.65
CA SER A 33 12.82 -7.67 -23.07
C SER A 33 13.16 -6.21 -22.78
N LEU A 34 12.21 -5.29 -23.02
CA LEU A 34 12.37 -3.88 -22.68
C LEU A 34 12.55 -3.67 -21.18
N LEU A 35 11.74 -4.33 -20.35
CA LEU A 35 11.86 -4.23 -18.89
C LEU A 35 13.23 -4.74 -18.41
N LYS A 36 13.68 -5.90 -18.91
CA LYS A 36 15.00 -6.49 -18.60
C LYS A 36 16.14 -5.56 -19.01
N LYS A 37 16.08 -4.97 -20.21
CA LYS A 37 17.08 -4.03 -20.72
C LYS A 37 17.28 -2.81 -19.80
N HIS A 38 16.20 -2.34 -19.18
CA HIS A 38 16.22 -1.15 -18.32
C HIS A 38 16.26 -1.45 -16.82
N GLY A 39 16.29 -2.73 -16.42
CA GLY A 39 16.23 -3.12 -15.01
C GLY A 39 14.95 -2.65 -14.30
N ILE A 40 13.84 -2.64 -15.03
CA ILE A 40 12.52 -2.24 -14.51
C ILE A 40 11.78 -3.49 -14.07
N GLY A 41 11.27 -3.49 -12.83
CA GLY A 41 10.51 -4.62 -12.30
C GLY A 41 9.12 -4.71 -12.91
N LEU A 42 8.75 -5.87 -13.42
CA LEU A 42 7.36 -6.19 -13.69
C LEU A 42 6.63 -6.41 -12.36
N VAL A 43 5.52 -5.71 -12.15
CA VAL A 43 4.69 -5.95 -10.98
C VAL A 43 3.89 -7.23 -11.19
N VAL A 44 4.10 -8.22 -10.32
CA VAL A 44 3.28 -9.43 -10.26
C VAL A 44 1.99 -9.08 -9.53
N ALA A 45 0.94 -8.83 -10.30
CA ALA A 45 -0.37 -8.44 -9.78
C ALA A 45 -1.35 -9.62 -9.78
N ASP A 46 -1.95 -9.90 -8.64
CA ASP A 46 -3.02 -10.89 -8.52
C ASP A 46 -4.36 -10.18 -8.32
N THR A 47 -5.11 -10.02 -9.42
CA THR A 47 -6.33 -9.19 -9.46
C THR A 47 -7.59 -10.01 -9.70
N ALA A 48 -7.70 -11.20 -9.12
CA ALA A 48 -8.84 -12.11 -9.29
C ALA A 48 -9.24 -12.36 -10.77
N GLY A 49 -8.27 -12.39 -11.69
CA GLY A 49 -8.50 -12.59 -13.12
C GLY A 49 -8.95 -11.35 -13.91
N LYS A 50 -9.05 -10.17 -13.28
CA LYS A 50 -9.43 -8.92 -13.98
C LYS A 50 -8.40 -8.47 -15.02
N TRP A 51 -7.11 -8.65 -14.74
CA TRP A 51 -6.01 -8.19 -15.57
C TRP A 51 -5.00 -9.31 -15.82
N PRO A 52 -4.16 -9.21 -16.87
CA PRO A 52 -3.14 -10.20 -17.14
C PRO A 52 -2.21 -10.40 -15.94
N LYS A 53 -1.96 -11.67 -15.60
CA LYS A 53 -1.05 -12.06 -14.52
C LYS A 53 0.19 -12.71 -15.13
N MET A 54 1.33 -12.08 -14.90
CA MET A 54 2.64 -12.54 -15.35
C MET A 54 3.58 -12.66 -14.15
N PHE A 55 4.53 -13.59 -14.22
CA PHE A 55 5.42 -13.95 -13.10
C PHE A 55 6.91 -13.78 -13.44
N GLU A 56 7.21 -13.14 -14.57
CA GLU A 56 8.57 -12.90 -15.03
C GLU A 56 9.35 -11.99 -14.08
N VAL A 57 10.60 -12.36 -13.80
CA VAL A 57 11.54 -11.53 -13.04
C VAL A 57 12.37 -10.72 -14.02
N THR A 58 12.16 -9.41 -14.04
CA THR A 58 12.75 -8.50 -15.03
C THR A 58 13.77 -7.51 -14.43
N ALA A 59 13.98 -7.56 -13.12
CA ALA A 59 14.95 -6.73 -12.40
C ALA A 59 15.65 -7.55 -11.30
N ASP A 60 16.59 -6.92 -10.59
CA ASP A 60 17.23 -7.47 -9.37
C ASP A 60 16.30 -7.52 -8.15
N PHE A 61 15.01 -7.21 -8.35
CA PHE A 61 13.95 -7.32 -7.36
C PHE A 61 12.64 -7.80 -8.00
N VAL A 62 11.76 -8.34 -7.17
CA VAL A 62 10.38 -8.69 -7.51
C VAL A 62 9.43 -7.83 -6.70
N TYR A 63 8.41 -7.30 -7.35
CA TYR A 63 7.38 -6.47 -6.73
C TYR A 63 6.01 -7.12 -6.91
N VAL A 64 5.38 -7.53 -5.82
CA VAL A 64 4.11 -8.28 -5.83
C VAL A 64 3.00 -7.43 -5.24
N ARG A 65 1.86 -7.36 -5.94
CA ARG A 65 0.63 -6.71 -5.46
C ARG A 65 -0.52 -7.71 -5.43
N LEU A 66 -1.00 -8.00 -4.23
CA LEU A 66 -2.02 -9.00 -3.96
C LEU A 66 -3.37 -8.31 -3.70
N HIS A 67 -4.27 -8.34 -4.69
CA HIS A 67 -5.57 -7.66 -4.62
C HIS A 67 -6.74 -8.61 -4.26
N GLY A 68 -6.48 -9.91 -4.07
CA GLY A 68 -7.47 -10.91 -3.64
C GLY A 68 -7.87 -11.93 -4.71
N ASP A 69 -8.40 -13.07 -4.26
CA ASP A 69 -8.77 -14.23 -5.09
C ASP A 69 -10.32 -14.30 -5.29
N LYS A 70 -10.72 -14.29 -6.57
CA LYS A 70 -11.99 -14.75 -7.17
C LYS A 70 -13.32 -14.01 -7.00
N VAL A 71 -13.63 -13.24 -5.95
CA VAL A 71 -14.92 -12.53 -5.89
C VAL A 71 -14.78 -11.17 -5.21
N ILE A 72 -15.17 -10.11 -5.92
CA ILE A 72 -15.37 -8.78 -5.37
C ILE A 72 -16.37 -8.95 -4.21
N TYR A 73 -15.91 -8.75 -2.97
CA TYR A 73 -16.68 -8.48 -1.73
C TYR A 73 -16.51 -9.38 -0.48
N THR A 74 -15.76 -10.50 -0.45
CA THR A 74 -15.66 -11.28 0.82
C THR A 74 -14.40 -12.07 1.21
N SER A 75 -13.46 -12.44 0.35
CA SER A 75 -12.40 -13.39 0.77
C SER A 75 -11.00 -12.81 0.72
N GLY A 76 -10.34 -12.75 1.88
CA GLY A 76 -8.88 -12.75 1.94
C GLY A 76 -8.30 -14.03 1.31
N TYR A 77 -6.99 -14.14 1.29
CA TYR A 77 -6.35 -15.32 0.70
C TYR A 77 -6.62 -16.59 1.52
N THR A 78 -6.93 -17.69 0.84
CA THR A 78 -7.00 -18.99 1.51
C THR A 78 -5.60 -19.40 1.99
N ARG A 79 -5.53 -20.26 3.02
CA ARG A 79 -4.24 -20.78 3.51
C ARG A 79 -3.41 -21.43 2.40
N ARG A 80 -4.06 -22.21 1.52
CA ARG A 80 -3.44 -22.86 0.37
C ARG A 80 -2.89 -21.84 -0.63
N ALA A 81 -3.66 -20.81 -0.96
CA ALA A 81 -3.18 -19.74 -1.85
C ALA A 81 -1.96 -19.03 -1.25
N LEU A 82 -1.94 -18.81 0.08
CA LEU A 82 -0.77 -18.25 0.76
C LEU A 82 0.44 -19.21 0.79
N ASP A 83 0.22 -20.53 0.77
CA ASP A 83 1.31 -21.51 0.63
C ASP A 83 1.94 -21.44 -0.77
N GLU A 84 1.12 -21.40 -1.82
CA GLU A 84 1.58 -21.23 -3.21
C GLU A 84 2.37 -19.92 -3.39
N TRP A 85 1.92 -18.83 -2.76
CA TRP A 85 2.65 -17.57 -2.74
C TRP A 85 3.97 -17.69 -1.98
N ALA A 86 3.99 -18.35 -0.81
CA ALA A 86 5.20 -18.53 -0.04
C ALA A 86 6.27 -19.32 -0.81
N GLU A 87 5.89 -20.40 -1.49
CA GLU A 87 6.81 -21.19 -2.33
C GLU A 87 7.43 -20.35 -3.44
N ARG A 88 6.61 -19.58 -4.16
CA ARG A 88 7.05 -18.71 -5.24
C ARG A 88 8.00 -17.61 -4.74
N ILE A 89 7.67 -17.00 -3.59
CA ILE A 89 8.51 -15.99 -2.95
C ILE A 89 9.86 -16.58 -2.56
N ARG A 90 9.90 -17.78 -1.97
CA ARG A 90 11.17 -18.46 -1.65
C ARG A 90 12.01 -18.69 -2.89
N GLU A 91 11.39 -19.07 -4.00
CA GLU A 91 12.09 -19.25 -5.27
C GLU A 91 12.71 -17.96 -5.78
N TRP A 92 11.93 -16.88 -5.84
CA TRP A 92 12.45 -15.58 -6.28
C TRP A 92 13.55 -15.05 -5.35
N HIS A 93 13.38 -15.25 -4.04
CA HIS A 93 14.31 -14.75 -3.03
C HIS A 93 15.71 -15.35 -3.13
N ARG A 94 15.88 -16.51 -3.79
CA ARG A 94 17.21 -17.08 -4.06
C ARG A 94 18.11 -16.15 -4.91
N ARG A 95 17.52 -15.19 -5.64
CA ARG A 95 18.25 -14.35 -6.61
C ARG A 95 17.85 -12.87 -6.63
N ALA A 96 16.85 -12.46 -5.86
CA ALA A 96 16.31 -11.11 -5.91
C ALA A 96 15.69 -10.70 -4.55
N ASP A 97 15.67 -9.39 -4.28
CA ASP A 97 14.81 -8.87 -3.22
C ASP A 97 13.34 -9.11 -3.58
N VAL A 98 12.49 -9.44 -2.61
CA VAL A 98 11.05 -9.63 -2.86
C VAL A 98 10.24 -8.67 -1.99
N TYR A 99 9.50 -7.78 -2.63
CA TYR A 99 8.60 -6.83 -1.98
C TYR A 99 7.15 -7.27 -2.23
N VAL A 100 6.38 -7.52 -1.16
CA VAL A 100 4.99 -7.99 -1.25
C VAL A 100 4.06 -7.01 -0.55
N TYR A 101 3.07 -6.53 -1.29
CA TYR A 101 2.02 -5.64 -0.79
C TYR A 101 0.66 -6.30 -0.90
N PHE A 102 -0.07 -6.32 0.21
CA PHE A 102 -1.46 -6.72 0.25
C PHE A 102 -2.34 -5.48 0.10
N ASP A 103 -3.03 -5.38 -1.04
CA ASP A 103 -3.92 -4.27 -1.39
C ASP A 103 -5.40 -4.71 -1.36
N ASN A 104 -5.68 -5.82 -0.66
CA ASN A 104 -7.03 -6.31 -0.41
C ASN A 104 -7.67 -5.60 0.79
N ASP A 105 -8.06 -4.34 0.57
CA ASP A 105 -8.60 -3.46 1.62
C ASP A 105 -10.04 -3.79 2.05
N VAL A 106 -10.69 -4.73 1.39
CA VAL A 106 -12.05 -5.16 1.77
C VAL A 106 -11.98 -5.91 3.11
N LYS A 107 -12.61 -5.33 4.14
CA LYS A 107 -12.83 -5.93 5.49
C LYS A 107 -11.57 -6.23 6.31
N VAL A 108 -10.51 -5.41 6.19
CA VAL A 108 -9.30 -5.48 7.06
C VAL A 108 -8.56 -6.83 6.95
N ARG A 109 -8.64 -7.53 5.81
CA ARG A 109 -7.99 -8.83 5.63
C ARG A 109 -6.49 -8.73 5.31
N ALA A 110 -6.08 -7.67 4.62
CA ALA A 110 -4.69 -7.46 4.21
C ALA A 110 -3.65 -7.68 5.34
N PRO A 111 -3.81 -7.13 6.56
CA PRO A 111 -2.85 -7.38 7.64
C PRO A 111 -2.79 -8.84 8.10
N TYR A 112 -3.94 -9.54 8.17
CA TYR A 112 -3.98 -10.95 8.60
C TYR A 112 -3.37 -11.88 7.56
N ASP A 113 -3.60 -11.60 6.27
CA ASP A 113 -2.99 -12.34 5.17
C ASP A 113 -1.48 -12.12 5.15
N ALA A 114 -1.03 -10.86 5.34
CA ALA A 114 0.38 -10.53 5.47
C ALA A 114 1.06 -11.27 6.63
N GLN A 115 0.47 -11.23 7.84
CA GLN A 115 1.00 -11.98 8.99
C GLN A 115 1.05 -13.48 8.75
N THR A 116 0.03 -14.04 8.07
CA THR A 116 -0.01 -15.46 7.73
C THR A 116 1.09 -15.82 6.74
N LEU A 117 1.30 -14.99 5.71
CA LEU A 117 2.38 -15.17 4.75
C LEU A 117 3.75 -15.05 5.42
N MET A 118 3.95 -14.08 6.31
CA MET A 118 5.18 -13.93 7.09
C MET A 118 5.48 -15.19 7.90
N ARG A 119 4.50 -15.73 8.64
CA ARG A 119 4.68 -17.00 9.37
C ARG A 119 5.07 -18.15 8.45
N LYS A 120 4.43 -18.28 7.29
CA LYS A 120 4.79 -19.31 6.29
C LYS A 120 6.22 -19.14 5.77
N LEU A 121 6.68 -17.89 5.63
CA LEU A 121 8.05 -17.56 5.22
C LEU A 121 9.07 -17.62 6.37
N GLY A 122 8.64 -17.86 7.62
CA GLY A 122 9.51 -17.81 8.79
C GLY A 122 9.97 -16.39 9.16
N LEU A 123 9.26 -15.36 8.69
CA LEU A 123 9.57 -13.95 8.97
C LEU A 123 8.90 -13.50 10.26
N CYS A 124 9.66 -12.84 11.13
CA CYS A 124 9.18 -12.16 12.32
C CYS A 124 8.82 -10.71 12.00
N TRP A 125 7.69 -10.23 12.54
CA TRP A 125 7.32 -8.82 12.42
C TRP A 125 8.18 -7.98 13.37
N PRO A 126 8.80 -6.87 12.92
CA PRO A 126 9.72 -6.09 13.75
C PRO A 126 9.11 -5.52 15.03
N ALA A 127 7.78 -5.36 15.14
CA ALA A 127 7.20 -4.92 16.41
C ALA A 127 7.30 -5.97 17.53
N ASP A 128 7.62 -7.23 17.19
CA ASP A 128 7.90 -8.32 18.13
C ASP A 128 9.40 -8.46 18.44
N ALA A 129 10.27 -7.78 17.65
CA ALA A 129 11.73 -7.78 17.79
C ALA A 129 12.20 -6.33 17.93
N ASP A 130 12.19 -5.81 19.16
CA ASP A 130 12.62 -4.45 19.52
C ASP A 130 12.02 -3.33 18.66
N LYS A 131 10.95 -2.70 19.17
CA LYS A 131 10.31 -1.53 18.56
C LYS A 131 11.38 -0.50 18.14
N PRO A 132 11.57 -0.23 16.84
CA PRO A 132 12.36 0.92 16.45
C PRO A 132 11.68 2.15 17.05
N ARG A 133 12.43 2.96 17.80
CA ARG A 133 11.96 4.25 18.31
C ARG A 133 11.69 5.13 17.09
N LEU A 134 10.46 5.08 16.57
CA LEU A 134 10.00 6.05 15.59
C LEU A 134 10.19 7.44 16.22
N PRO A 135 10.72 8.43 15.48
CA PRO A 135 10.74 9.79 15.97
C PRO A 135 9.31 10.17 16.37
N ARG A 136 9.15 10.74 17.56
CA ARG A 136 7.83 11.23 18.02
C ARG A 136 7.40 12.33 17.06
N TRP A 137 6.54 11.99 16.11
CA TRP A 137 5.89 12.97 15.26
C TRP A 137 4.97 13.80 16.15
N ASN A 138 5.42 14.99 16.53
CA ASN A 138 4.60 15.99 17.21
C ASN A 138 3.55 16.50 16.21
N PHE A 139 2.46 15.76 16.06
CA PHE A 139 1.23 16.32 15.53
C PHE A 139 0.75 17.38 16.52
N ARG A 140 1.15 18.64 16.29
CA ARG A 140 0.40 19.77 16.85
C ARG A 140 -1.01 19.65 16.27
N ARG A 141 -1.96 19.18 17.08
CA ARG A 141 -3.39 19.32 16.75
C ARG A 141 -3.61 20.81 16.46
N PRO A 142 -4.24 21.18 15.33
CA PRO A 142 -4.60 22.56 15.12
C PRO A 142 -5.49 22.99 16.29
N ALA A 143 -5.15 24.14 16.89
CA ALA A 143 -5.92 24.70 17.98
C ALA A 143 -7.38 24.80 17.54
N ARG A 144 -8.31 24.34 18.38
CA ARG A 144 -9.75 24.53 18.13
C ARG A 144 -9.98 26.04 18.00
N GLY A 145 -10.23 26.50 16.78
CA GLY A 145 -10.70 27.85 16.55
C GLY A 145 -12.00 28.03 17.31
N ALA A 146 -12.01 28.97 18.25
CA ALA A 146 -13.22 29.36 18.95
C ALA A 146 -14.25 29.85 17.93
N SER A 147 -15.38 29.17 17.81
CA SER A 147 -16.54 29.70 17.10
C SER A 147 -17.06 30.91 17.89
N ARG A 148 -16.79 32.11 17.38
CA ARG A 148 -17.53 33.32 17.78
C ARG A 148 -18.97 33.16 17.31
N ALA A 149 -19.89 33.06 18.26
CA ALA A 149 -21.32 33.19 17.99
C ALA A 149 -21.63 34.61 17.49
N PRO A 150 -22.51 34.79 16.51
CA PRO A 150 -22.91 36.13 16.07
C PRO A 150 -23.85 36.76 17.12
N SER A 151 -23.42 37.90 17.65
CA SER A 151 -24.23 38.78 18.50
C SER A 151 -25.31 39.46 17.66
N ARG A 152 -26.58 39.12 17.89
CA ARG A 152 -27.72 39.92 17.42
C ARG A 152 -28.41 40.58 18.62
N THR A 153 -28.05 41.84 18.79
CA THR A 153 -28.85 43.01 19.20
C THR A 153 -30.15 42.76 19.95
N ARG A 154 -30.15 43.19 21.21
CA ARG A 154 -31.28 43.38 22.11
C ARG A 154 -31.95 44.72 21.76
N THR A 155 -33.14 44.71 21.15
CA THR A 155 -33.98 45.89 21.00
C THR A 155 -34.95 45.98 22.17
N GLY A 156 -34.92 47.14 22.85
CA GLY A 156 -36.09 47.83 23.41
C GLY A 156 -36.87 47.15 24.53
N GLY A 157 -36.59 47.54 25.77
CA GLY A 157 -37.58 47.50 26.84
C GLY A 157 -38.50 48.72 26.79
N ILE A 158 -39.77 48.54 27.13
CA ILE A 158 -40.67 49.58 27.66
C ILE A 158 -41.41 48.95 28.86
N PRO A 159 -41.59 49.68 29.98
CA PRO A 159 -41.76 49.11 31.32
C PRO A 159 -43.23 48.94 31.74
N ALA A 160 -43.45 48.13 32.78
CA ALA A 160 -44.73 48.02 33.47
C ALA A 160 -44.91 49.13 34.51
N ARG A 161 -46.10 49.75 34.54
CA ARG A 161 -47.02 49.92 35.72
C ARG A 161 -47.96 51.12 35.53
N ARG A 162 -49.26 50.87 35.48
CA ARG A 162 -50.22 50.97 36.59
C ARG A 162 -51.48 50.18 36.26
#